data_AF-A0A968YW84-F1
#
_entry.id   AF-A0A968YW84-F1
#
_cell.length_a   1.000
_cell.length_b   1.000
_cell.length_c   1.000
_cell.angle_alpha   90.00
_cell.angle_beta   90.00
_cell.angle_gamma   90.00
#
_symmetry.space_group_name_H-M   'P 1'
#
loop_
_entity.id
_entity.type
_entity.pdbx_description
1 polymer ?
#
loop_
_entity_poly.entity_id
_entity_poly.type
_entity_poly.pdbx_seq_one_letter_code
_entity_poly.pdbx_strand_id
1 'polypeptide(L)' 'FFPKGTNFKTVKPEALKNAVDLINHRPRKSLDYRTPYEVFCSHPSAPVALQI' A
#
# COMPACT_ATOMS: atom_id res chain seq x y z
N PHE A 1 -2.31 11.37 -3.85
CA PHE A 1 -1.44 11.23 -5.05
C PHE A 1 -2.15 11.74 -6.30
N PHE A 2 -3.41 11.37 -6.51
CA PHE A 2 -4.22 11.86 -7.64
C PHE A 2 -5.49 12.58 -7.14
N PRO A 3 -6.07 13.51 -7.93
CA PRO A 3 -7.35 14.15 -7.62
C PRO A 3 -8.50 13.14 -7.49
N LYS A 4 -9.55 13.50 -6.75
CA LYS A 4 -10.76 12.67 -6.65
C LYS A 4 -11.41 12.49 -8.04
N GLY A 5 -11.93 11.30 -8.30
CA GLY A 5 -12.54 10.95 -9.60
C GLY A 5 -11.54 10.60 -10.72
N THR A 6 -10.24 10.51 -10.41
CA THR A 6 -9.24 10.07 -11.40
C THR A 6 -9.51 8.62 -11.82
N ASN A 7 -9.67 8.39 -13.13
CA ASN A 7 -9.74 7.04 -13.69
C ASN A 7 -8.33 6.42 -13.73
N PHE A 8 -8.06 5.39 -12.92
CA PHE A 8 -6.73 4.76 -12.88
C PHE A 8 -6.35 3.98 -14.14
N LYS A 9 -7.31 3.65 -15.03
CA LYS A 9 -6.99 3.02 -16.32
C LYS A 9 -6.21 3.95 -17.25
N THR A 10 -6.29 5.27 -17.04
CA THR A 10 -5.57 6.26 -17.84
C THR A 10 -4.29 6.74 -17.17
N VAL A 11 -4.04 6.34 -15.92
CA VAL A 11 -2.81 6.68 -15.20
C VAL A 11 -1.69 5.74 -15.65
N LYS A 12 -0.51 6.31 -15.88
CA LYS A 12 0.68 5.52 -16.22
C LYS A 12 0.98 4.48 -15.12
N PRO A 13 1.24 3.21 -15.46
CA PRO A 13 1.51 2.17 -14.48
C PRO A 13 2.63 2.53 -13.49
N GLU A 14 3.67 3.21 -13.96
CA GLU A 14 4.82 3.63 -13.14
C GLU A 14 4.42 4.67 -12.09
N ALA A 15 3.56 5.62 -12.47
CA ALA A 15 3.06 6.62 -11.53
C ALA A 15 2.16 5.99 -10.46
N LEU A 16 1.35 5.00 -10.85
CA LEU A 16 0.53 4.25 -9.91
C LEU A 16 1.40 3.42 -8.96
N LYS A 17 2.41 2.72 -9.50
CA LYS A 17 3.39 1.96 -8.70
C LYS A 17 4.10 2.85 -7.69
N ASN A 18 4.59 4.02 -8.10
CA ASN A 18 5.23 4.97 -7.21
C ASN A 18 4.30 5.43 -6.08
N ALA A 19 3.02 5.69 -6.38
CA ALA A 19 2.05 6.04 -5.35
C ALA A 19 1.83 4.91 -4.34
N VAL A 20 1.72 3.66 -4.81
CA VAL A 20 1.59 2.47 -3.95
C VAL A 20 2.82 2.28 -3.08
N ASP A 21 4.01 2.38 -3.68
CA ASP A 21 5.29 2.25 -2.98
C ASP A 21 5.37 3.29 -1.84
N LEU A 22 5.01 4.55 -2.11
CA LEU A 22 4.99 5.62 -1.10
C LEU A 22 3.93 5.41 -0.02
N ILE A 23 2.77 4.82 -0.34
CA ILE A 23 1.72 4.53 0.65
C ILE A 23 2.17 3.43 1.61
N ASN A 24 2.76 2.37 1.07
CA ASN A 24 3.13 1.15 1.79
C ASN A 24 4.38 1.36 2.65
N HIS A 25 5.27 2.27 2.27
CA HIS A 25 6.49 2.59 3.01
C HIS A 25 6.35 3.86 3.87
N ARG A 26 5.14 4.40 4.05
CA ARG A 26 4.91 5.57 4.91
C ARG A 26 4.67 5.13 6.36
N PRO A 27 5.47 5.61 7.33
CA PRO A 27 5.20 5.46 8.77
C PRO A 27 3.78 5.87 9.16
N ARG A 28 3.06 5.01 9.88
CA ARG A 28 1.69 5.30 10.37
C ARG A 28 1.67 5.37 11.89
N LYS A 29 1.13 6.46 12.44
CA LYS A 29 0.97 6.63 13.90
C LYS A 29 0.22 5.48 14.55
N SER A 30 -0.79 4.93 13.87
CA SER A 30 -1.59 3.80 14.35
C SER A 30 -0.84 2.46 14.37
N LEU A 31 0.33 2.38 13.74
CA LEU A 31 1.19 1.19 13.70
C LEU A 31 2.46 1.40 14.54
N ASP A 32 2.41 2.28 15.54
CA ASP A 32 3.58 2.71 16.32
C ASP A 32 4.69 3.27 15.44
N TYR A 33 4.30 4.04 14.41
CA TYR A 33 5.17 4.60 13.38
C TYR A 33 5.87 3.58 12.47
N ARG A 34 5.53 2.29 12.55
CA ARG A 34 5.93 1.32 11.53
C ARG A 34 5.24 1.57 10.20
N THR A 35 5.86 1.08 9.13
CA THR A 35 5.26 1.12 7.80
C THR A 35 4.26 -0.03 7.62
N PRO A 36 3.20 0.15 6.82
CA PRO A 36 2.31 -0.95 6.45
C PRO A 36 3.07 -2.16 5.90
N TYR A 37 4.12 -1.93 5.11
CA TYR A 37 5.00 -2.99 4.59
C TYR A 37 5.68 -3.80 5.70
N GLU A 38 6.29 -3.14 6.68
CA GLU A 38 6.94 -3.81 7.83
C GLU A 38 5.95 -4.66 8.62
N VAL A 39 4.74 -4.14 8.89
CA VAL A 39 3.72 -4.89 9.62
C VAL A 39 3.24 -6.09 8.80
N PHE A 40 3.04 -5.93 7.50
CA PHE A 40 2.63 -7.03 6.63
C PHE A 40 3.69 -8.13 6.54
N CYS A 41 4.97 -7.76 6.35
CA CYS A 41 6.07 -8.71 6.17
C CYS A 41 6.63 -9.30 7.48
N SER A 42 6.34 -8.71 8.64
CA SER A 42 6.82 -9.21 9.94
C SER A 42 6.02 -10.40 10.49
N HIS A 43 4.87 -10.72 9.89
CA HIS A 43 4.10 -11.89 10.28
C HIS A 43 4.47 -13.08 9.39
N PRO A 44 5.13 -14.14 9.91
CA PRO A 44 5.21 -15.40 9.17
C PRO A 44 3.78 -15.88 8.95
N SER A 45 3.41 -16.00 7.68
CA SER A 45 2.07 -16.31 7.22
C SER A 45 1.49 -17.54 7.93
N ALA A 46 0.59 -17.34 8.89
CA ALA A 46 -0.59 -18.20 8.93
C ALA A 46 -1.36 -17.92 7.62
N PRO A 47 -1.92 -18.93 6.94
CA PRO A 47 -2.57 -18.75 5.66
C PRO A 47 -3.87 -17.98 5.87
N VAL A 48 -3.78 -16.64 5.93
CA VAL A 48 -4.96 -15.79 5.86
C VAL A 48 -5.32 -15.72 4.39
N ALA A 49 -6.31 -16.52 4.04
CA ALA A 49 -6.96 -16.50 2.74
C ALA A 49 -7.41 -15.06 2.43
N LEU A 50 -6.71 -14.40 1.51
CA LEU A 50 -7.32 -13.37 0.68
C LEU A 50 -8.27 -14.11 -0.28
N GLN A 51 -9.48 -14.40 0.20
CA GLN A 51 -10.63 -14.60 -0.67
C GLN A 51 -11.10 -13.21 -1.09
N ILE A 52 -10.59 -12.75 -2.23
CA ILE A 52 -11.22 -11.76 -3.09
C ILE A 52 -11.06 -12.21 -4.54
#